data_AF-A0A164RH09-F1
#
_entry.id   AF-A0A164RH09-F1
#
_cell.length_a   1.000
_cell.length_b   1.000
_cell.length_c   1.000
_cell.angle_alpha   90.00
_cell.angle_beta   90.00
_cell.angle_gamma   90.00
#
_symmetry.space_group_name_H-M   'P 1'
#
loop_
_entity.id
_entity.type
_entity.pdbx_description
1 polymer ?
#
loop_
_entity_poly.entity_id
_entity_poly.type
_entity_poly.pdbx_seq_one_letter_code
_entity_poly.pdbx_strand_id
1 'polypeptide(L)'
;MTATTEVSPAEARALADEGRERSGERLTEAHRAAFRSVILAVEPGDLVSVNDVRAQLDEAGIPPSARANLFYAATKGADRLLELVSLEVGPYRTPYRVRSTGRSAHNAWVNVYARLAPEPAESP
;
A
#
# COMPACT_ATOMS: atom_id res chain seq x y z
N MET A 1 27.09 -28.97 5.65
CA MET A 1 25.75 -29.14 6.22
C MET A 1 25.22 -27.76 6.55
N THR A 2 24.36 -27.20 5.70
CA THR A 2 23.80 -25.85 5.90
C THR A 2 22.52 -25.99 6.72
N ALA A 3 22.52 -25.47 7.94
CA ALA A 3 21.33 -25.42 8.77
C ALA A 3 20.34 -24.44 8.14
N THR A 4 19.22 -24.94 7.62
CA THR A 4 18.08 -24.12 7.23
C THR A 4 17.41 -23.68 8.52
N THR A 5 17.65 -22.43 8.95
CA THR A 5 16.92 -21.84 10.06
C THR A 5 15.45 -21.70 9.65
N GLU A 6 14.60 -22.58 10.18
CA GLU A 6 13.15 -22.46 10.01
C GLU A 6 12.67 -21.26 10.82
N VAL A 7 12.32 -20.18 10.12
CA VAL A 7 11.72 -18.98 10.72
C VAL A 7 10.22 -19.24 10.83
N SER A 8 9.64 -19.05 12.01
CA SER A 8 8.20 -19.23 12.21
C SER A 8 7.38 -18.17 11.44
N PRO A 9 6.10 -18.44 11.11
CA PRO A 9 5.24 -17.46 10.44
C PRO A 9 5.05 -16.15 11.21
N ALA A 10 5.16 -16.19 12.54
CA ALA A 10 5.08 -15.01 13.39
C ALA A 10 6.37 -14.18 13.31
N GLU A 11 7.53 -14.82 13.34
CA GLU A 11 8.83 -14.16 13.16
C GLU A 11 8.99 -13.60 11.75
N ALA A 12 8.49 -14.30 10.73
CA ALA A 12 8.46 -13.79 9.35
C ALA A 12 7.59 -12.53 9.21
N ARG A 13 6.48 -12.44 9.96
CA ARG A 13 5.66 -11.21 10.04
C ARG A 13 6.39 -10.10 10.78
N ALA A 14 7.01 -10.39 11.92
CA ALA A 14 7.75 -9.40 12.70
C ALA A 14 8.93 -8.81 11.92
N LEU A 15 9.73 -9.66 11.23
CA LEU A 15 10.81 -9.23 10.34
C LEU A 15 10.29 -8.41 9.16
N ALA A 16 9.13 -8.76 8.61
CA ALA A 16 8.49 -7.99 7.55
C ALA A 16 8.00 -6.61 8.06
N ASP A 17 7.53 -6.53 9.30
CA ASP A 17 7.09 -5.28 9.93
C ASP A 17 8.30 -4.39 10.28
N GLU A 18 9.37 -4.93 10.88
CA GLU A 18 10.63 -4.20 11.11
C GLU A 18 11.31 -3.74 9.81
N GLY A 19 11.22 -4.52 8.74
CA GLY A 19 11.70 -4.12 7.42
C GLY A 19 10.90 -2.96 6.83
N ARG A 20 9.59 -2.89 7.11
CA ARG A 20 8.73 -1.76 6.72
C ARG A 20 9.04 -0.51 7.52
N GLU A 21 9.31 -0.65 8.82
CA GLU A 21 9.67 0.47 9.69
C GLU A 21 11.01 1.10 9.27
N ARG A 22 12.05 0.29 9.05
CA ARG A 22 13.36 0.78 8.53
C ARG A 22 13.25 1.42 7.14
N SER A 23 12.36 0.92 6.28
CA SER A 23 12.10 1.53 4.97
C SER A 23 11.36 2.87 5.09
N GLY A 24 10.70 3.14 6.22
CA GLY A 24 10.01 4.39 6.53
C GLY A 24 10.93 5.54 6.94
N GLU A 25 12.17 5.27 7.37
CA GLU A 25 13.12 6.26 7.91
C GLU A 25 13.60 7.32 6.91
N ARG A 26 13.13 7.31 5.65
CA ARG A 26 13.40 8.36 4.64
C ARG A 26 12.14 8.96 4.00
N LEU A 27 10.97 8.78 4.60
CA LEU A 27 9.74 9.46 4.15
C LEU A 27 9.63 10.85 4.78
N THR A 28 9.90 11.88 3.97
CA THR A 28 9.63 13.27 4.34
C THR A 28 8.13 13.56 4.34
N GLU A 29 7.72 14.62 5.03
CA GLU A 29 6.33 15.11 4.96
C GLU A 29 5.94 15.48 3.53
N ALA A 30 6.88 16.01 2.74
CA ALA A 30 6.68 16.29 1.32
C ALA A 30 6.30 15.03 0.52
N HIS A 31 6.92 13.88 0.79
CA HIS A 31 6.54 12.62 0.14
C HIS A 31 5.14 12.16 0.53
N ARG A 32 4.72 12.37 1.79
CA ARG A 32 3.37 12.03 2.26
C ARG A 32 2.32 12.92 1.60
N ALA A 33 2.59 14.22 1.53
CA ALA A 33 1.72 15.19 0.85
C ALA A 33 1.62 14.91 -0.66
N ALA A 34 2.74 14.59 -1.31
CA ALA A 34 2.74 14.24 -2.74
C ALA A 34 1.98 12.93 -3.00
N PHE A 35 2.18 11.91 -2.16
CA PHE A 35 1.41 10.68 -2.22
C PHE A 35 -0.10 10.94 -2.08
N ARG A 36 -0.49 11.75 -1.10
CA ARG A 36 -1.88 12.15 -0.88
C ARG A 36 -2.45 12.82 -2.13
N SER A 37 -1.73 13.75 -2.74
CA SER A 37 -2.15 14.41 -3.99
C SER A 37 -2.41 13.41 -5.11
N VAL A 38 -1.51 12.44 -5.31
CA VAL A 38 -1.67 11.38 -6.32
C VAL A 38 -2.93 10.54 -6.08
N ILE A 39 -3.20 10.17 -4.83
CA ILE A 39 -4.39 9.37 -4.48
C ILE A 39 -5.68 10.19 -4.56
N LEU A 40 -5.64 11.49 -4.23
CA LEU A 40 -6.79 12.39 -4.35
C LEU A 40 -7.18 12.66 -5.80
N ALA A 41 -6.27 12.45 -6.76
CA ALA A 41 -6.58 12.55 -8.18
C ALA A 41 -7.36 11.34 -8.73
N VAL A 42 -7.43 10.23 -7.97
CA VAL A 42 -8.29 9.09 -8.31
C VAL A 42 -9.72 9.41 -7.89
N GLU A 43 -10.69 9.12 -8.75
CA GLU A 43 -12.10 9.37 -8.45
C GLU A 43 -12.56 8.54 -7.24
N PRO A 44 -13.36 9.10 -6.33
CA PRO A 44 -14.00 8.32 -5.28
C PRO A 44 -14.85 7.17 -5.84
N GLY A 45 -14.68 5.97 -5.30
CA GLY A 45 -15.33 4.74 -5.74
C GLY A 45 -14.45 3.90 -6.68
N ASP A 46 -13.43 4.48 -7.32
CA ASP A 46 -12.58 3.75 -8.24
C ASP A 46 -11.59 2.82 -7.52
N LEU A 47 -11.21 1.77 -8.25
CA LEU A 47 -10.18 0.84 -7.84
C LEU A 47 -8.80 1.38 -8.23
N VAL A 48 -7.86 1.30 -7.30
CA VAL A 48 -6.49 1.74 -7.48
C VAL A 48 -5.50 0.74 -6.89
N SER A 49 -4.45 0.46 -7.65
CA SER A 49 -3.27 -0.26 -7.21
C SER A 49 -2.03 0.59 -7.45
N VAL A 50 -0.89 0.17 -6.89
CA VAL A 50 0.39 0.83 -7.15
C VAL A 50 0.80 0.79 -8.63
N ASN A 51 0.24 -0.10 -9.45
CA ASN A 51 0.50 -0.13 -10.88
C ASN A 51 -0.12 1.07 -11.59
N ASP A 52 -1.35 1.43 -11.20
CA ASP A 52 -2.16 2.43 -11.90
C ASP A 52 -1.60 3.84 -11.71
N VAL A 53 -1.06 4.10 -10.52
CA VAL A 53 -0.47 5.40 -10.16
C VAL A 53 1.06 5.40 -10.19
N ARG A 54 1.69 4.36 -10.74
CA ARG A 54 3.16 4.19 -10.65
C ARG A 54 3.92 5.39 -11.20
N ALA A 55 3.54 5.86 -12.38
CA ALA A 55 4.23 6.95 -13.07
C ALA A 55 4.15 8.25 -12.27
N GLN A 56 2.98 8.54 -11.70
CA GLN A 56 2.75 9.71 -10.86
C GLN A 56 3.56 9.63 -9.55
N LEU A 57 3.69 8.43 -8.97
CA LEU A 57 4.54 8.22 -7.80
C LEU A 57 6.05 8.35 -8.14
N ASP A 58 6.46 7.92 -9.34
CA ASP A 58 7.83 8.10 -9.83
C ASP A 58 8.14 9.60 -10.03
N GLU A 59 7.22 10.35 -10.67
CA GLU A 59 7.31 11.79 -10.89
C GLU A 59 7.33 12.59 -9.58
N ALA A 60 6.54 12.16 -8.60
CA ALA A 60 6.54 12.71 -7.24
C ALA A 60 7.80 12.37 -6.42
N GLY A 61 8.75 11.61 -6.99
CA GLY A 61 9.99 11.22 -6.31
C GLY A 61 9.79 10.22 -5.17
N ILE A 62 8.65 9.54 -5.09
CA ILE A 62 8.33 8.64 -3.99
C ILE A 62 9.11 7.32 -4.17
N PRO A 63 9.99 6.94 -3.23
CA PRO A 63 10.80 5.73 -3.38
C PRO A 63 9.94 4.47 -3.49
N PRO A 64 10.25 3.51 -4.40
CA PRO A 64 9.49 2.27 -4.54
C PRO A 64 9.35 1.47 -3.24
N SER A 65 10.39 1.46 -2.39
CA SER A 65 10.40 0.78 -1.09
C SER A 65 9.38 1.36 -0.09
N ALA A 66 8.98 2.62 -0.26
CA ALA A 66 8.08 3.31 0.65
C ALA A 66 6.60 3.20 0.25
N ARG A 67 6.30 2.87 -1.01
CA ARG A 67 4.93 2.89 -1.57
C ARG A 67 3.99 1.96 -0.83
N ALA A 68 4.41 0.73 -0.57
CA ALA A 68 3.57 -0.24 0.13
C ALA A 68 3.14 0.26 1.52
N ASN A 69 4.05 0.93 2.24
CA ASN A 69 3.74 1.50 3.54
C ASN A 69 2.79 2.71 3.42
N LEU A 70 2.98 3.58 2.42
CA LEU A 70 2.07 4.71 2.17
C LEU A 70 0.64 4.26 1.83
N PHE A 71 0.49 3.25 0.97
CA PHE A 71 -0.82 2.67 0.66
C PHE A 71 -1.49 2.07 1.90
N TYR A 72 -0.73 1.34 2.72
CA TYR A 72 -1.25 0.78 3.96
C TYR A 72 -1.63 1.87 4.98
N ALA A 73 -0.80 2.90 5.13
CA ALA A 73 -1.09 4.04 6.00
C ALA A 73 -2.37 4.75 5.56
N ALA A 74 -2.60 4.91 4.25
CA ALA A 74 -3.80 5.51 3.70
C ALA A 74 -5.09 4.70 3.93
N THR A 75 -4.98 3.43 4.36
CA THR A 75 -6.14 2.65 4.84
C THR A 75 -6.49 2.88 6.30
N LYS A 76 -5.75 3.75 6.99
CA LYS A 76 -5.85 3.96 8.44
C LYS A 76 -5.82 5.46 8.79
N GLY A 77 -6.22 5.76 10.02
CA GLY A 77 -6.05 7.08 10.63
C GLY A 77 -7.05 8.13 10.14
N ALA A 78 -6.74 9.40 10.42
CA ALA A 78 -7.61 10.54 10.14
C ALA A 78 -7.71 10.87 8.64
N ASP A 79 -6.66 10.56 7.85
CA ASP A 79 -6.67 10.68 6.40
C ASP A 79 -6.95 9.31 5.75
N ARG A 80 -7.99 8.61 6.19
CA ARG A 80 -8.39 7.33 5.58
C ARG A 80 -8.88 7.58 4.15
N LEU A 81 -7.98 7.45 3.18
CA LEU A 81 -8.26 7.69 1.76
C LEU A 81 -8.57 6.41 1.01
N LEU A 82 -8.10 5.27 1.49
CA LEU A 82 -8.20 4.01 0.79
C LEU A 82 -8.89 2.96 1.66
N GLU A 83 -9.53 2.00 1.02
CA GLU A 83 -9.98 0.78 1.65
C GLU A 83 -9.40 -0.42 0.90
N LEU A 84 -8.91 -1.42 1.63
CA LEU A 84 -8.41 -2.64 1.01
C LEU A 84 -9.59 -3.44 0.46
N VAL A 85 -9.63 -3.62 -0.85
CA VAL A 85 -10.66 -4.47 -1.46
C VAL A 85 -10.36 -5.91 -1.11
N SER A 86 -11.37 -6.61 -0.60
CA SER A 86 -11.30 -8.03 -0.27
C SER A 86 -12.29 -8.81 -1.12
N LEU A 87 -11.86 -9.95 -1.66
CA LEU A 87 -12.71 -10.90 -2.36
C LEU A 87 -13.18 -11.98 -1.37
N GLU A 88 -14.43 -12.40 -1.52
CA GLU A 88 -14.97 -13.57 -0.83
C GLU A 88 -14.70 -14.82 -1.66
N VAL A 89 -13.96 -15.77 -1.10
CA VAL A 89 -13.63 -17.06 -1.71
C VAL A 89 -14.08 -18.15 -0.75
N GLY A 90 -15.33 -18.59 -0.92
CA GLY A 90 -15.99 -19.48 0.04
C GLY A 90 -16.15 -18.79 1.40
N PRO A 91 -15.72 -19.41 2.52
CA PRO A 91 -15.83 -18.81 3.85
C PRO A 91 -14.71 -17.79 4.16
N TYR A 92 -13.76 -17.57 3.23
CA TYR A 92 -12.59 -16.74 3.47
C TYR A 92 -12.70 -15.38 2.77
N ARG A 93 -12.21 -14.34 3.44
CA ARG A 93 -11.95 -13.02 2.82
C ARG A 93 -10.45 -12.89 2.53
N THR A 94 -10.11 -12.66 1.27
CA THR A 94 -8.73 -12.49 0.83
C THR A 94 -8.54 -11.12 0.16
N PRO A 95 -7.42 -10.41 0.37
CA PRO A 95 -7.15 -9.17 -0.33
C PRO A 95 -7.20 -9.37 -1.86
N TYR A 96 -7.90 -8.48 -2.56
CA TYR A 96 -7.84 -8.45 -4.01
C TYR A 96 -6.43 -8.02 -4.44
N ARG A 97 -5.79 -8.84 -5.27
CA ARG A 97 -4.41 -8.63 -5.71
C ARG A 97 -4.28 -8.79 -7.21
N VAL A 98 -3.44 -7.95 -7.80
CA VAL A 98 -3.04 -8.02 -9.20
C VAL A 98 -1.52 -8.21 -9.31
N ARG A 99 -1.04 -8.69 -10.46
CA ARG A 99 0.40 -8.82 -10.69
C ARG A 99 1.03 -7.45 -10.91
N SER A 100 2.18 -7.22 -10.31
CA SER A 100 2.99 -6.03 -10.58
C SER A 100 3.48 -6.05 -12.02
N THR A 101 3.29 -4.93 -12.71
CA THR A 101 3.79 -4.73 -14.08
C THR A 101 5.21 -4.13 -14.10
N GLY A 102 5.83 -3.94 -12.93
CA GLY A 102 7.16 -3.33 -12.81
C GLY A 102 8.27 -4.26 -13.27
N ARG A 103 9.20 -3.78 -14.11
CA ARG A 103 10.29 -4.57 -14.70
C ARG A 103 11.19 -5.26 -13.67
N SER A 104 11.37 -4.67 -12.49
CA SER A 104 12.17 -5.21 -11.37
C SER A 104 11.34 -5.93 -10.30
N ALA A 105 10.01 -5.97 -10.44
CA ALA A 105 9.13 -6.50 -9.40
C ALA A 105 8.93 -8.01 -9.48
N HIS A 106 9.51 -8.71 -10.47
CA HIS A 106 9.43 -10.16 -10.64
C HIS A 106 8.00 -10.74 -10.53
N ASN A 107 7.01 -10.06 -11.12
CA ASN A 107 5.59 -10.43 -11.00
C ASN A 107 5.08 -10.50 -9.54
N ALA A 108 5.64 -9.71 -8.62
CA ALA A 108 5.14 -9.61 -7.25
C ALA A 108 3.64 -9.27 -7.23
N TRP A 109 2.92 -9.77 -6.23
CA TRP A 109 1.52 -9.43 -6.03
C TRP A 109 1.39 -8.07 -5.37
N VAL A 110 0.52 -7.23 -5.90
CA VAL A 110 0.17 -5.92 -5.32
C VAL A 110 -1.29 -5.90 -4.96
N ASN A 111 -1.63 -5.26 -3.84
CA ASN A 111 -3.01 -5.13 -3.40
C ASN A 111 -3.75 -4.08 -4.24
N VAL A 112 -5.06 -4.30 -4.38
CA VAL A 112 -6.01 -3.34 -4.95
C VAL A 112 -6.80 -2.71 -3.82
N TYR A 113 -7.00 -1.39 -3.93
CA TYR A 113 -7.71 -0.58 -2.97
C TYR A 113 -8.87 0.13 -3.66
N ALA A 114 -9.92 0.46 -2.91
CA ALA A 114 -10.95 1.39 -3.35
C ALA A 114 -10.64 2.78 -2.81
N ARG A 115 -10.77 3.80 -3.65
CA ARG A 115 -10.66 5.19 -3.22
C ARG A 115 -11.94 5.60 -2.50
N LEU A 116 -11.82 6.04 -1.26
CA LEU A 116 -12.97 6.48 -0.46
C LEU A 116 -13.37 7.92 -0.80
N ALA A 117 -14.67 8.22 -0.74
CA ALA A 117 -15.11 9.61 -0.70
C ALA A 117 -14.52 10.29 0.55
N PRO A 118 -14.15 11.59 0.48
CA PRO A 118 -13.84 12.34 1.69
C PRO A 118 -15.05 12.22 2.63
N GLU A 119 -14.82 11.86 3.88
CA GLU A 119 -15.91 11.88 4.86
C GLU A 119 -16.47 13.31 4.90
N PRO A 120 -17.81 13.49 4.88
CA PRO A 120 -18.38 14.80 5.07
C PRO A 120 -17.90 15.31 6.42
N ALA A 121 -17.28 16.49 6.45
CA ALA A 121 -16.90 17.12 7.71
C ALA A 121 -18.15 17.18 8.59
N GLU A 122 -18.13 16.48 9.72
CA GLU A 122 -19.20 16.56 10.71
C GLU A 122 -19.39 18.05 10.99
N SER A 123 -20.54 18.58 10.55
CA SER A 123 -20.87 19.98 10.79
C SER A 123 -21.08 20.12 12.30
N PRO A 124 -20.42 21.10 12.95
CA PRO A 124 -20.54 21.32 14.38
C PRO A 124 -21.96 21.73 14.80
#